data_AF-A0A498PVH0-F1
#
_entry.id   AF-A0A498PVH0-F1
#
_cell.length_a   1.000
_cell.length_b   1.000
_cell.length_c   1.000
_cell.angle_alpha   90.00
_cell.angle_beta   90.00
_cell.angle_gamma   90.00
#
_symmetry.space_group_name_H-M   'P 1'
#
loop_
_entity.id
_entity.type
_entity.pdbx_description
1 polymer ?
#
loop_
_entity_poly.entity_id
_entity_poly.type
_entity_poly.pdbx_seq_one_letter_code
_entity_poly.pdbx_strand_id
1 'polypeptide(L)'
;MSATASRVLQLLGLLQSRRVWTGQELAQQLSVTGRSVPRDVERLRELGYPVEASKGPAGGYRLGTGATLPPLLLDPDEAVAVAVCLRHAISAAPYRYVARVRYQVPASVVARHFSPQSMTVEPDGDEACVVTAGGDDPHRMVLYFATVGAEFEVLEPAEVQAAAGAVGKRLRRAGKAP
;
A
#
# COMPACT_ATOMS: atom_id res chain seq x y z
N MET A 1 -30.78 16.73 20.93
CA MET A 1 -29.65 15.78 20.82
C MET A 1 -28.92 15.87 19.47
N SER A 2 -29.60 16.11 18.33
CA SER A 2 -28.92 16.19 17.01
C SER A 2 -27.91 17.35 16.87
N ALA A 3 -28.16 18.50 17.50
CA ALA A 3 -27.23 19.64 17.44
C ALA A 3 -25.86 19.35 18.05
N THR A 4 -25.78 18.48 19.07
CA THR A 4 -24.51 18.08 19.69
C THR A 4 -23.78 17.06 18.81
N ALA A 5 -24.49 16.06 18.29
CA ALA A 5 -23.91 15.07 17.38
C ALA A 5 -23.37 15.73 16.09
N SER A 6 -24.15 16.62 15.48
CA SER A 6 -23.72 17.38 14.29
C SER A 6 -22.47 18.20 14.57
N ARG A 7 -22.36 18.83 15.75
CA ARG A 7 -21.19 19.63 16.11
C ARG A 7 -19.95 18.78 16.35
N VAL A 8 -20.10 17.62 16.99
CA VAL A 8 -19.01 16.65 17.18
C VAL A 8 -18.47 16.16 15.82
N LEU A 9 -19.35 15.89 14.85
CA LEU A 9 -18.94 15.51 13.50
C LEU A 9 -18.29 16.67 12.73
N GLN A 10 -18.78 17.91 12.88
CA GLN A 10 -18.12 19.09 12.32
C GLN A 10 -16.72 19.30 12.90
N LEU A 11 -16.54 19.10 14.21
CA LEU A 11 -15.22 19.15 14.85
C LEU A 11 -14.28 18.09 14.24
N LEU A 12 -14.76 16.86 14.01
CA LEU A 12 -13.97 15.82 13.34
C LEU A 12 -13.53 16.26 11.94
N GLY A 13 -14.44 16.81 11.13
CA GLY A 13 -14.12 17.31 9.79
C GLY A 13 -13.08 18.44 9.81
N LEU A 14 -13.14 19.34 10.79
CA LEU A 14 -12.10 20.37 10.99
C LEU A 14 -10.75 19.73 11.32
N LEU A 15 -10.69 18.80 12.28
CA LEU A 15 -9.43 18.14 12.68
C LEU A 15 -8.81 17.30 11.54
N GLN A 16 -9.60 16.86 10.56
CA GLN A 16 -9.13 16.16 9.36
C GLN A 16 -8.60 17.10 8.27
N SER A 17 -9.05 18.35 8.20
CA SER A 17 -8.69 19.28 7.11
C SER A 17 -7.28 19.88 7.26
N ARG A 18 -6.78 20.01 8.48
CA ARG A 18 -5.42 20.51 8.74
C ARG A 18 -4.83 19.94 10.03
N ARG A 19 -3.50 19.91 10.07
CA ARG A 19 -2.73 19.17 11.07
C ARG A 19 -2.86 19.68 12.51
N VAL A 20 -3.11 20.97 12.74
CA VAL A 20 -3.24 21.55 14.09
C VAL A 20 -4.29 22.67 14.11
N TRP A 21 -5.14 22.68 15.13
CA TRP A 21 -6.10 23.74 15.40
C TRP A 21 -5.97 24.33 16.79
N THR A 22 -5.90 25.65 16.92
CA THR A 22 -6.03 26.26 18.24
C THR A 22 -7.48 26.11 18.75
N GLY A 23 -7.65 26.10 20.07
CA GLY A 23 -8.99 26.07 20.66
C GLY A 23 -9.86 27.26 20.26
N GLN A 24 -9.25 28.43 20.01
CA GLN A 24 -9.96 29.63 19.59
C GLN A 24 -10.48 29.53 18.15
N GLU A 25 -9.67 28.99 17.23
CA GLU A 25 -10.11 28.79 15.85
C GLU A 25 -11.23 27.75 15.77
N LEU A 26 -11.14 26.63 16.52
CA LEU A 26 -12.23 25.66 16.58
C LEU A 26 -13.50 26.27 17.15
N ALA A 27 -13.38 27.08 18.20
CA ALA A 27 -14.51 27.78 18.80
C ALA A 27 -15.19 28.72 17.78
N GLN A 28 -14.40 29.48 17.02
CA GLN A 28 -14.92 30.36 15.96
C GLN A 28 -15.60 29.56 14.84
N GLN A 29 -14.94 28.53 14.30
CA GLN A 29 -15.48 27.73 13.20
C GLN A 29 -16.75 26.98 13.58
N LEU A 30 -16.84 26.47 14.82
CA LEU A 30 -18.01 25.77 15.33
C LEU A 30 -19.08 26.72 15.91
N SER A 31 -18.83 28.04 15.89
CA SER A 31 -19.71 29.06 16.52
C SER A 31 -20.05 28.74 17.98
N VAL A 32 -19.06 28.33 18.77
CA VAL A 32 -19.20 28.01 20.20
C VAL A 32 -18.18 28.75 21.06
N THR A 33 -18.39 28.73 22.36
CA THR A 33 -17.40 29.24 23.33
C THR A 33 -16.20 28.30 23.45
N GLY A 34 -15.01 28.84 23.75
CA GLY A 34 -13.78 28.03 23.95
C GLY A 34 -13.91 26.91 24.99
N ARG A 35 -14.76 27.08 26.02
CA ARG A 35 -15.09 26.04 27.03
C ARG A 35 -15.87 24.84 26.49
N SER A 36 -16.44 24.93 25.29
CA SER A 36 -17.16 23.84 24.63
C SER A 36 -16.24 22.91 23.87
N VAL A 37 -15.13 23.44 23.33
CA VAL A 37 -14.17 22.67 22.53
C VAL A 37 -13.59 21.48 23.30
N PRO A 38 -13.10 21.62 24.56
CA PRO A 38 -12.64 20.47 25.34
C PRO A 38 -13.71 19.38 25.54
N ARG A 39 -14.99 19.76 25.71
CA ARG A 39 -16.08 18.79 25.86
C ARG A 39 -16.37 18.04 24.57
N ASP A 40 -16.39 18.75 23.44
CA ASP A 40 -16.66 18.13 22.14
C ASP A 40 -15.47 17.24 21.70
N VAL A 41 -14.24 17.62 22.07
CA VAL A 41 -13.04 16.78 21.93
C VAL A 41 -13.14 15.51 22.75
N GLU A 42 -13.60 15.58 24.00
CA GLU A 42 -13.76 14.39 24.84
C GLU A 42 -14.80 13.42 24.27
N ARG A 43 -15.91 13.95 23.72
CA ARG A 43 -16.89 13.14 22.99
C ARG A 43 -16.29 12.43 21.78
N LEU A 44 -15.40 13.09 21.03
CA LEU A 44 -14.69 12.42 19.93
C LEU A 44 -13.79 11.29 20.43
N ARG A 45 -13.12 11.48 21.57
CA ARG A 45 -12.29 10.42 22.20
C ARG A 45 -13.13 9.24 22.66
N GLU A 46 -14.29 9.49 23.27
CA GLU A 46 -15.25 8.45 23.66
C GLU A 46 -15.74 7.64 22.44
N LEU A 47 -15.85 8.28 21.28
CA LEU A 47 -16.18 7.63 20.00
C LEU A 47 -14.99 6.92 19.33
N GLY A 48 -13.81 6.90 19.96
CA GLY A 48 -12.61 6.23 19.44
C GLY A 48 -11.74 7.06 18.51
N TYR A 49 -12.02 8.36 18.35
CA TYR A 49 -11.15 9.27 17.58
C TYR A 49 -10.08 9.86 18.50
N PRO A 50 -8.80 9.45 18.39
CA PRO A 50 -7.76 9.98 19.24
C PRO A 50 -7.52 11.45 18.89
N VAL A 51 -7.74 12.36 19.83
CA VAL A 51 -7.41 13.78 19.67
C VAL A 51 -6.28 14.14 20.64
N GLU A 52 -5.13 14.55 20.11
CA GLU A 52 -4.01 15.06 20.90
C GLU A 52 -4.21 16.55 21.17
N ALA A 53 -3.88 17.00 22.37
CA ALA A 53 -3.90 18.41 22.75
C ALA A 53 -2.51 18.83 23.24
N SER A 54 -1.89 19.80 22.58
CA SER A 54 -0.61 20.38 23.00
C SER A 54 -0.83 21.74 23.66
N LYS A 55 -0.05 22.05 24.71
CA LYS A 55 -0.04 23.35 25.39
C LYS A 55 1.06 24.25 24.82
N GLY A 56 0.87 25.58 24.89
CA GLY A 56 1.86 26.59 24.52
C GLY A 56 1.37 27.55 23.42
N PRO A 57 2.20 28.54 22.99
CA PRO A 57 1.83 29.55 21.99
C PRO A 57 1.50 28.97 20.60
N ALA A 58 2.08 27.81 20.27
CA ALA A 58 1.77 27.00 19.08
C ALA A 58 0.94 25.75 19.42
N GLY A 59 0.36 25.71 20.63
CA GLY A 59 -0.44 24.60 21.12
C GLY A 59 -1.81 24.51 20.44
N GLY A 60 -2.34 23.30 20.31
CA GLY A 60 -3.63 23.07 19.67
C GLY A 60 -4.10 21.63 19.74
N TYR A 61 -5.24 21.40 19.14
CA TYR A 61 -5.86 20.10 18.94
C TYR A 61 -5.47 19.56 17.57
N ARG A 62 -5.16 18.27 17.53
CA ARG A 62 -4.93 17.54 16.28
C ARG A 62 -5.48 16.13 16.41
N LEU A 63 -5.84 15.54 15.27
CA LEU A 63 -6.13 14.11 15.25
C LEU A 63 -4.82 13.32 15.45
N GLY A 64 -4.84 12.36 16.36
CA GLY A 64 -3.72 11.50 16.69
C GLY A 64 -3.50 10.43 15.63
N THR A 65 -2.27 9.90 15.57
CA THR A 65 -1.95 8.74 14.71
C THR A 65 -2.57 7.49 15.33
N GLY A 66 -3.39 6.77 14.55
CA GLY A 66 -4.13 5.59 15.03
C GLY A 66 -5.65 5.76 15.03
N ALA A 67 -6.20 6.74 14.31
CA ALA A 67 -7.62 6.73 14.01
C ALA A 67 -7.97 5.39 13.38
N THR A 68 -8.81 4.61 14.06
CA THR A 68 -9.57 3.54 13.43
C THR A 68 -10.12 4.09 12.14
N LEU A 69 -9.82 3.43 11.02
CA LEU A 69 -10.32 3.80 9.71
C LEU A 69 -11.84 3.98 9.86
N PRO A 70 -12.39 5.19 9.64
CA PRO A 70 -13.82 5.38 9.75
C PRO A 70 -14.53 4.44 8.75
N PRO A 71 -15.80 4.07 8.97
CA PRO A 71 -16.52 3.20 8.05
C PRO A 71 -16.43 3.75 6.62
N LEU A 72 -15.71 3.03 5.76
CA LEU A 72 -15.60 3.37 4.34
C LEU A 72 -16.82 2.78 3.65
N LEU A 73 -17.72 3.65 3.19
CA LEU A 73 -18.79 3.27 2.29
C LEU A 73 -18.21 3.22 0.88
N LEU A 74 -17.60 2.09 0.52
CA LEU A 74 -17.13 1.83 -0.83
C LEU A 74 -18.24 1.16 -1.62
N ASP A 75 -18.43 1.60 -2.86
CA ASP A 75 -19.16 0.79 -3.83
C ASP A 75 -18.31 -0.42 -4.31
N PRO A 76 -18.89 -1.38 -5.05
CA PRO A 76 -18.15 -2.54 -5.53
C PRO A 76 -16.93 -2.20 -6.42
N ASP A 77 -17.02 -1.17 -7.26
CA ASP A 77 -15.94 -0.77 -8.17
C ASP A 77 -14.81 -0.09 -7.39
N GLU A 78 -15.16 0.76 -6.41
CA GLU A 78 -14.22 1.39 -5.49
C GLU A 78 -13.49 0.35 -4.63
N ALA A 79 -14.20 -0.68 -4.15
CA ALA A 79 -13.61 -1.77 -3.39
C ALA A 79 -12.59 -2.57 -4.22
N VAL A 80 -12.92 -2.87 -5.48
CA VAL A 80 -12.01 -3.53 -6.43
C VAL A 80 -10.79 -2.65 -6.70
N ALA A 81 -10.98 -1.36 -6.94
CA ALA A 81 -9.89 -0.42 -7.19
C ALA A 81 -8.90 -0.37 -6.01
N VAL A 82 -9.41 -0.29 -4.78
CA VAL A 82 -8.57 -0.33 -3.56
C VAL A 82 -7.78 -1.63 -3.47
N ALA A 83 -8.42 -2.78 -3.73
CA ALA A 83 -7.74 -4.08 -3.69
C ALA A 83 -6.62 -4.19 -4.75
N VAL A 84 -6.85 -3.69 -5.97
CA VAL A 84 -5.84 -3.66 -7.04
C VAL A 84 -4.67 -2.74 -6.69
N CYS A 85 -4.97 -1.52 -6.23
CA CYS A 85 -3.96 -0.55 -5.82
C CYS A 85 -3.11 -1.07 -4.65
N LEU A 86 -3.72 -1.69 -3.64
CA LEU A 86 -2.99 -2.28 -2.51
C LEU A 86 -2.07 -3.43 -2.97
N ARG A 87 -2.55 -4.31 -3.85
CA ARG A 87 -1.70 -5.36 -4.42
C ARG A 87 -0.50 -4.77 -5.14
N HIS A 88 -0.72 -3.77 -5.99
CA HIS A 88 0.35 -3.08 -6.70
C HIS A 88 1.34 -2.37 -5.76
N ALA A 89 0.83 -1.74 -4.70
CA ALA A 89 1.64 -1.06 -3.69
C ALA A 89 2.53 -2.02 -2.88
N ILE A 90 2.19 -3.30 -2.82
CA ILE A 90 2.97 -4.33 -2.12
C ILE A 90 3.94 -5.02 -3.08
N SER A 91 3.48 -5.40 -4.27
CA SER A 91 4.23 -6.30 -5.16
C SER A 91 5.08 -5.59 -6.21
N ALA A 92 4.92 -4.28 -6.42
CA ALA A 92 5.56 -3.56 -7.52
C ALA A 92 6.03 -2.14 -7.14
N ALA A 93 5.14 -1.29 -6.64
CA ALA A 93 5.42 0.13 -6.39
C ALA A 93 6.64 0.44 -5.48
N PRO A 94 7.02 -0.38 -4.48
CA PRO A 94 8.20 -0.11 -3.65
C PRO A 94 9.52 -0.37 -4.36
N TYR A 95 9.51 -1.12 -5.45
CA TYR A 95 10.71 -1.71 -6.02
C TYR A 95 11.23 -0.90 -7.19
N ARG A 96 12.56 -0.78 -7.27
CA ARG A 96 13.23 -0.07 -8.36
C ARG A 96 12.99 -0.71 -9.72
N TYR A 97 12.91 -2.03 -9.78
CA TYR A 97 12.68 -2.79 -11.00
C TYR A 97 11.38 -3.59 -10.88
N VAL A 98 10.54 -3.50 -11.91
CA VAL A 98 9.34 -4.33 -12.05
C VAL A 98 9.53 -5.18 -13.30
N ALA A 99 9.83 -6.46 -13.11
CA ALA A 99 10.07 -7.37 -14.22
C ALA A 99 8.76 -8.01 -14.70
N ARG A 100 8.64 -8.16 -16.02
CA ARG A 100 7.64 -9.04 -16.65
C ARG A 100 8.34 -10.21 -17.31
N VAL A 101 7.90 -11.42 -16.96
CA VAL A 101 8.53 -12.67 -17.38
C VAL A 101 7.47 -13.61 -17.92
N ARG A 102 7.67 -14.16 -19.12
CA ARG A 102 6.80 -15.20 -19.69
C ARG A 102 7.36 -16.57 -19.34
N TYR A 103 6.53 -17.42 -18.75
CA TYR A 103 6.82 -18.85 -18.60
C TYR A 103 6.03 -19.67 -19.62
N GLN A 104 6.64 -20.74 -20.12
CA GLN A 104 5.97 -21.71 -21.01
C GLN A 104 5.37 -22.87 -20.21
N VAL A 105 4.59 -22.53 -19.18
CA VAL A 105 3.78 -23.45 -18.38
C VAL A 105 2.47 -22.79 -17.98
N PRO A 106 1.41 -23.56 -17.67
CA PRO A 106 0.15 -23.00 -17.16
C PRO A 106 0.37 -22.17 -15.88
N ALA A 107 -0.44 -21.11 -15.71
CA ALA A 107 -0.37 -20.22 -14.53
C ALA A 107 -0.44 -20.97 -13.18
N SER A 108 -1.16 -22.09 -13.14
CA SER A 108 -1.30 -22.92 -11.94
C SER A 108 0.02 -23.57 -11.48
N VAL A 109 0.99 -23.76 -12.39
CA VAL A 109 2.32 -24.31 -12.06
C VAL A 109 3.16 -23.25 -11.35
N VAL A 110 3.14 -22.02 -11.87
CA VAL A 110 3.88 -20.90 -11.29
C VAL A 110 3.28 -20.45 -9.96
N ALA A 111 1.94 -20.39 -9.87
CA ALA A 111 1.23 -20.01 -8.65
C ALA A 111 1.49 -20.96 -7.46
N ARG A 112 1.97 -22.19 -7.70
CA ARG A 112 2.40 -23.11 -6.64
C ARG A 112 3.78 -22.78 -6.06
N HIS A 113 4.63 -22.10 -6.83
CA HIS A 113 5.99 -21.74 -6.42
C HIS A 113 6.05 -20.41 -5.67
N PHE A 114 5.16 -19.48 -6.01
CA PHE A 114 5.23 -18.12 -5.48
C PHE A 114 3.97 -17.72 -4.74
N SER A 115 4.13 -16.97 -3.66
CA SER A 115 3.00 -16.38 -2.96
C SER A 115 2.30 -15.35 -3.87
N PRO A 116 0.96 -15.39 -3.99
CA PRO A 116 0.20 -14.41 -4.77
C PRO A 116 0.30 -12.98 -4.22
N GLN A 117 0.85 -12.80 -3.02
CA GLN A 117 1.13 -11.48 -2.45
C GLN A 117 2.42 -10.85 -2.99
N SER A 118 3.36 -11.67 -3.47
CA SER A 118 4.69 -11.22 -3.89
C SER A 118 4.78 -10.91 -5.38
N MET A 119 3.83 -11.42 -6.17
CA MET A 119 3.83 -11.26 -7.63
C MET A 119 2.45 -11.53 -8.23
N THR A 120 2.20 -10.94 -9.40
CA THR A 120 0.97 -11.13 -10.17
C THR A 120 1.23 -12.14 -11.29
N VAL A 121 0.34 -13.12 -11.45
CA VAL A 121 0.42 -14.15 -12.50
C VAL A 121 -0.83 -14.04 -13.37
N GLU A 122 -0.62 -13.76 -14.65
CA GLU A 122 -1.67 -13.61 -15.65
C GLU A 122 -1.58 -14.77 -16.66
N PRO A 123 -2.67 -15.52 -16.89
CA PRO A 123 -2.70 -16.55 -17.93
C PRO A 123 -2.45 -15.96 -19.32
N ASP A 124 -1.70 -16.69 -20.16
CA ASP A 124 -1.39 -16.34 -21.55
C ASP A 124 -1.70 -17.57 -22.42
N GLY A 125 -3.00 -17.88 -22.52
CA GLY A 125 -3.48 -19.17 -23.01
C GLY A 125 -3.40 -20.28 -21.96
N ASP A 126 -3.58 -21.53 -22.39
CA ASP A 126 -3.63 -22.68 -21.49
C ASP A 126 -2.25 -23.16 -21.03
N GLU A 127 -1.21 -22.93 -21.84
CA GLU A 127 0.13 -23.50 -21.68
C GLU A 127 1.20 -22.44 -21.34
N ALA A 128 0.81 -21.18 -21.11
CA ALA A 128 1.75 -20.13 -20.75
C ALA A 128 1.15 -19.12 -19.77
N CYS A 129 2.02 -18.36 -19.11
CA CYS A 129 1.61 -17.25 -18.26
C CYS A 129 2.67 -16.15 -18.22
N VAL A 130 2.22 -14.92 -17.97
CA VAL A 130 3.07 -13.77 -17.71
C VAL A 130 3.07 -13.46 -16.22
N VAL A 131 4.26 -13.32 -15.65
CA VAL A 131 4.48 -12.99 -14.25
C VAL A 131 5.02 -11.58 -14.15
N THR A 132 4.41 -10.76 -13.30
CA THR A 132 4.90 -9.43 -12.93
C THR A 132 5.40 -9.45 -11.49
N ALA A 133 6.66 -9.08 -11.28
CA ALA A 133 7.29 -9.10 -9.97
C ALA A 133 8.27 -7.92 -9.78
N GLY A 134 8.16 -7.25 -8.63
CA GLY A 134 9.10 -6.21 -8.23
C GLY A 134 10.34 -6.75 -7.53
N GLY A 135 11.46 -6.05 -7.67
CA GLY A 135 12.69 -6.27 -6.89
C GLY A 135 13.71 -5.14 -7.05
N ASP A 136 14.71 -5.12 -6.17
CA ASP A 136 15.74 -4.08 -6.16
C ASP A 136 17.09 -4.50 -6.77
N ASP A 137 17.25 -5.80 -7.06
CA ASP A 137 18.45 -6.37 -7.68
C ASP A 137 18.08 -7.32 -8.84
N PRO A 138 18.33 -6.92 -10.09
CA PRO A 138 18.07 -7.73 -11.28
C PRO A 138 18.71 -9.13 -11.25
N HIS A 139 19.91 -9.29 -10.68
CA HIS A 139 20.58 -10.60 -10.63
C HIS A 139 19.88 -11.55 -9.66
N ARG A 140 19.43 -11.05 -8.52
CA ARG A 140 18.66 -11.83 -7.55
C ARG A 140 17.27 -12.20 -8.10
N MET A 141 16.62 -11.28 -8.81
CA MET A 141 15.33 -11.53 -9.47
C MET A 141 15.43 -12.72 -10.43
N VAL A 142 16.45 -12.75 -11.30
CA VAL A 142 16.67 -13.86 -12.23
C VAL A 142 16.85 -15.20 -11.51
N LEU A 143 17.65 -15.23 -10.45
CA LEU A 143 17.83 -16.45 -9.65
C LEU A 143 16.52 -16.91 -9.00
N TYR A 144 15.69 -15.96 -8.59
CA TYR A 144 14.38 -16.25 -8.03
C TYR A 144 13.41 -16.79 -9.09
N PHE A 145 13.40 -16.24 -10.31
CA PHE A 145 12.59 -16.76 -11.41
C PHE A 145 12.99 -18.19 -11.80
N ALA A 146 14.29 -18.48 -11.78
CA ALA A 146 14.79 -19.81 -12.09
C ALA A 146 14.34 -20.90 -11.10
N THR A 147 13.86 -20.56 -9.89
CA THR A 147 13.43 -21.58 -8.91
C THR A 147 12.15 -22.31 -9.30
N VAL A 148 11.37 -21.78 -10.25
CA VAL A 148 10.20 -22.46 -10.83
C VAL A 148 10.60 -23.75 -11.54
N GLY A 149 11.84 -23.83 -12.03
CA GLY A 149 12.32 -24.99 -12.80
C GLY A 149 11.70 -25.12 -14.19
N ALA A 150 11.17 -24.03 -14.74
CA ALA A 150 10.61 -23.96 -16.10
C ALA A 150 11.35 -22.90 -16.94
N GLU A 151 11.33 -23.08 -18.26
CA GLU A 151 11.87 -22.09 -19.19
C GLU A 151 11.07 -20.78 -19.10
N PHE A 152 11.80 -19.67 -19.13
CA PHE A 152 11.21 -18.35 -19.04
C PHE A 152 11.96 -17.31 -19.87
N GLU A 153 11.22 -16.32 -20.36
CA GLU A 153 11.72 -15.19 -21.11
C GLU A 153 11.46 -13.90 -20.31
N VAL A 154 12.50 -13.08 -20.12
CA VAL A 154 12.35 -11.75 -19.52
C VAL A 154 11.90 -10.77 -20.60
N LEU A 155 10.66 -10.30 -20.52
CA LEU A 155 10.08 -9.34 -21.46
C LEU A 155 10.57 -7.91 -21.19
N GLU A 156 10.70 -7.55 -19.91
CA GLU A 156 11.19 -6.25 -19.44
C GLU A 156 11.55 -6.31 -17.94
N PRO A 157 12.34 -5.36 -17.41
CA PRO A 157 13.10 -4.34 -18.12
C PRO A 157 14.44 -4.87 -18.65
N ALA A 158 15.13 -4.07 -19.48
CA ALA A 158 16.39 -4.45 -20.14
C ALA A 158 17.49 -4.82 -19.13
N GLU A 159 17.48 -4.23 -17.95
CA GLU A 159 18.41 -4.54 -16.86
C GLU A 159 18.25 -5.98 -16.38
N VAL A 160 17.02 -6.48 -16.29
CA VAL A 160 16.73 -7.86 -15.89
C VAL A 160 17.08 -8.83 -17.02
N GLN A 161 16.87 -8.45 -18.28
CA GLN A 161 17.33 -9.22 -19.44
C GLN A 161 18.87 -9.36 -19.46
N ALA A 162 19.59 -8.27 -19.27
CA ALA A 162 21.05 -8.27 -19.19
C ALA A 162 21.54 -9.12 -18.01
N ALA A 163 20.86 -9.01 -16.86
CA ALA A 163 21.14 -9.83 -15.69
C ALA A 163 20.93 -11.32 -15.96
N ALA A 164 19.90 -11.71 -16.72
CA ALA A 164 19.63 -13.10 -17.09
C ALA A 164 20.79 -13.71 -17.87
N GLY A 165 21.29 -12.99 -18.89
CA GLY A 165 22.46 -13.41 -19.65
C GLY A 165 23.73 -13.53 -18.79
N ALA A 166 23.95 -12.60 -17.86
CA ALA A 166 25.10 -12.61 -16.96
C ALA A 166 25.04 -13.78 -15.95
N VAL A 167 23.88 -14.00 -15.31
CA VAL A 167 23.64 -15.11 -14.37
C VAL A 167 23.81 -16.44 -15.10
N GLY A 168 23.20 -16.62 -16.27
CA GLY A 168 23.32 -17.85 -17.06
C GLY A 168 24.78 -18.17 -17.43
N LYS A 169 25.57 -17.16 -17.82
CA LYS A 169 27.02 -17.33 -18.06
C LYS A 169 27.78 -17.76 -16.80
N ARG A 170 27.43 -17.24 -15.63
CA ARG A 170 28.05 -17.65 -14.34
C ARG A 170 27.67 -19.09 -13.98
N LEU A 171 26.38 -19.44 -14.00
CA LEU A 171 25.90 -20.78 -13.67
C LEU A 171 26.49 -21.84 -14.62
N ARG A 172 26.53 -21.56 -15.93
CA ARG A 172 27.16 -22.47 -16.91
C ARG A 172 28.65 -22.69 -16.66
N ARG A 173 29.39 -21.67 -16.21
CA ARG A 173 30.81 -21.83 -15.85
C ARG A 173 30.96 -22.64 -14.57
N ALA A 174 30.12 -22.39 -13.57
CA ALA A 174 30.14 -23.12 -12.31
C ALA A 174 29.82 -24.62 -12.50
N GLY A 175 28.83 -24.96 -13.33
CA GLY A 175 28.50 -26.34 -13.68
C GLY A 175 29.51 -27.03 -14.61
N LYS A 176 30.54 -26.31 -15.08
CA LYS A 176 31.65 -26.84 -15.87
C LYS A 176 32.95 -26.98 -15.06
N ALA A 177 32.91 -26.79 -13.74
CA ALA A 177 34.05 -27.12 -12.88
C ALA A 177 34.35 -28.64 -13.03
N PRO A 178 35.63 -29.03 -13.12
CA PRO A 178 36.03 -30.43 -13.34
C PRO A 178 35.57 -31.36 -12.22
#